data_AF-A0A4Y2EAY3-F1
#
_entry.id   AF-A0A4Y2EAY3-F1
#
_cell.length_a   1.000
_cell.length_b   1.000
_cell.length_c   1.000
_cell.angle_alpha   90.00
_cell.angle_beta   90.00
_cell.angle_gamma   90.00
#
_symmetry.space_group_name_H-M   'P 1'
#
loop_
_entity.id
_entity.type
_entity.pdbx_description
1 polymer ?
#
loop_
_entity_poly.entity_id
_entity_poly.type
_entity_poly.pdbx_seq_one_letter_code
_entity_poly.pdbx_strand_id
1 'polypeptide(L)'
;MRLGLPSTPVVGDRFGVSDRDVTAIASSVLHVVGLITSNNSDLVVDENKLRREKAKVRKDLKFQALSEAQALPLKGLYFDGRKDSTLIEERVDTKKYTRKAKEERLCLIEELGSCYITHLSPSFGTAKQISAIIIGYFEGITRSRSQLLATGCYGTSVNTRWKFGVWN
;
A
#
# COMPACT_ATOMS: atom_id res chain seq x y z
N MET A 1 -13.36 29.26 10.83
CA MET A 1 -12.97 28.94 9.43
C MET A 1 -11.73 28.06 9.47
N ARG A 2 -11.65 26.98 8.68
CA ARG A 2 -10.48 26.08 8.66
C ARG A 2 -9.73 26.28 7.34
N LEU A 3 -8.47 26.72 7.40
CA LEU A 3 -7.59 26.77 6.22
C LEU A 3 -7.06 25.37 5.92
N GLY A 4 -7.36 24.85 4.72
CA GLY A 4 -6.70 23.67 4.18
C GLY A 4 -5.38 24.08 3.54
N LEU A 5 -4.27 23.53 4.00
CA LEU A 5 -2.94 23.76 3.42
C LEU A 5 -2.41 22.43 2.86
N PRO A 6 -2.95 21.90 1.75
CA PRO A 6 -2.58 20.59 1.24
C PRO A 6 -1.16 20.53 0.65
N SER A 7 -0.61 21.66 0.20
CA SER A 7 0.74 21.74 -0.40
C SER A 7 1.86 21.63 0.65
N THR A 8 1.68 22.27 1.80
CA THR A 8 2.63 22.29 2.93
C THR A 8 3.08 20.87 3.39
N PRO A 9 2.17 19.92 3.67
CA PRO A 9 2.55 18.57 4.07
C PRO A 9 3.25 17.78 2.95
N VAL A 10 2.86 17.99 1.68
CA VAL A 10 3.50 17.34 0.52
C VAL A 10 4.95 17.77 0.39
N VAL A 11 5.21 19.07 0.51
CA VAL A 11 6.57 19.63 0.44
C VAL A 11 7.40 19.15 1.62
N GLY A 12 6.84 19.16 2.83
CA GLY A 12 7.53 18.64 4.02
C GLY A 12 7.94 17.17 3.88
N ASP A 13 7.02 16.31 3.43
CA ASP A 13 7.30 14.89 3.19
C ASP A 13 8.34 14.70 2.07
N ARG A 14 8.29 15.50 1.00
CA ARG A 14 9.23 15.44 -0.13
C ARG A 14 10.68 15.72 0.28
N PHE A 15 10.89 16.67 1.17
CA PHE A 15 12.21 17.08 1.63
C PHE A 15 12.62 16.44 2.96
N GLY A 16 11.80 15.56 3.54
CA GLY A 16 12.09 14.89 4.80
C GLY A 16 12.12 15.83 6.01
N VAL A 17 11.40 16.96 5.95
CA VAL A 17 11.38 17.98 7.01
C VAL A 17 10.51 17.51 8.18
N SER A 18 10.92 17.81 9.41
CA SER A 18 10.15 17.43 10.60
C SER A 18 8.80 18.15 10.67
N ASP A 19 7.78 17.48 11.21
CA ASP A 19 6.44 18.07 11.36
C ASP A 19 6.46 19.36 12.18
N ARG A 20 7.35 19.44 13.16
CA ARG A 20 7.56 20.63 14.00
C ARG A 20 8.09 21.81 13.18
N ASP A 21 9.09 21.59 12.33
CA ASP A 21 9.67 22.63 11.49
C ASP A 21 8.67 23.12 10.44
N VAL A 22 7.95 22.19 9.80
CA VAL A 22 6.87 22.52 8.84
C VAL A 22 5.78 23.37 9.50
N THR A 23 5.39 23.00 10.73
CA THR A 23 4.38 23.72 11.52
C THR A 23 4.85 25.12 11.89
N ALA A 24 6.10 25.28 12.33
CA ALA A 24 6.68 26.57 12.68
C ALA A 24 6.77 27.51 11.47
N ILE A 25 7.25 27.00 10.33
CA ILE A 25 7.35 27.76 9.08
C ILE A 25 5.95 28.18 8.61
N ALA A 26 4.98 27.27 8.58
CA ALA A 26 3.63 27.57 8.14
C ALA A 26 2.95 28.63 9.03
N SER A 27 3.08 28.51 10.36
CA SER A 27 2.55 29.50 11.31
C SER A 27 3.25 30.85 11.19
N SER A 28 4.57 30.87 10.95
CA SER A 28 5.32 32.11 10.72
C SER A 28 4.85 32.83 9.46
N VAL A 29 4.66 32.11 8.35
CA VAL A 29 4.14 32.68 7.09
C VAL A 29 2.74 33.25 7.29
N LEU A 30 1.86 32.54 7.99
CA LEU A 30 0.50 33.02 8.28
C LEU A 30 0.48 34.26 9.18
N HIS A 31 1.44 34.39 10.09
CA HIS A 31 1.62 35.60 10.89
C HIS A 31 2.09 36.78 10.05
N VAL A 32 3.06 36.58 9.15
CA VAL A 32 3.54 37.63 8.22
C VAL A 32 2.43 38.11 7.28
N VAL A 33 1.58 37.19 6.79
CA VAL A 33 0.44 37.51 5.93
C VAL A 33 -0.72 38.14 6.72
N GLY A 34 -0.63 38.25 8.05
CA GLY A 34 -1.64 38.87 8.90
C GLY A 34 -2.89 38.01 9.15
N LEU A 35 -2.85 36.73 8.77
CA LEU A 35 -3.92 35.75 9.04
C LEU A 35 -3.91 35.30 10.50
N ILE A 36 -2.74 35.33 11.14
CA ILE A 36 -2.57 35.11 12.58
C ILE A 36 -2.08 36.42 13.18
N THR A 37 -2.69 36.83 14.27
CA THR A 37 -2.23 37.96 15.08
C THR A 37 -2.18 37.54 16.55
N SER A 38 -1.63 38.39 17.42
CA SER A 38 -1.65 38.15 18.87
C SER A 38 -3.07 37.92 19.41
N ASN A 39 -4.07 38.52 18.78
CA ASN A 39 -5.46 38.50 19.24
C ASN A 39 -6.31 37.43 18.52
N ASN A 40 -5.80 36.84 17.44
CA ASN A 40 -6.50 35.80 16.68
C ASN A 40 -5.53 34.67 16.29
N SER A 41 -5.66 33.55 16.99
CA SER A 41 -4.82 32.36 16.86
C SER A 41 -5.55 31.15 16.27
N ASP A 42 -6.79 31.31 15.80
CA ASP A 42 -7.61 30.21 15.27
C ASP A 42 -6.95 29.49 14.09
N LEU A 43 -6.18 30.24 13.30
CA LEU A 43 -5.50 29.79 12.09
C LEU A 43 -4.07 29.30 12.33
N VAL A 44 -3.58 29.31 13.58
CA VAL A 44 -2.28 28.73 13.93
C VAL A 44 -2.22 27.29 13.45
N VAL A 45 -1.19 26.95 12.68
CA VAL A 45 -0.92 25.57 12.30
C VAL A 45 -0.27 24.93 13.50
N ASP A 46 -0.94 23.92 14.04
CA ASP A 46 -0.39 23.02 15.05
C ASP A 46 -0.07 21.66 14.42
N GLU A 47 0.71 20.86 15.12
CA GLU A 47 1.15 19.55 14.64
C GLU A 47 -0.03 18.60 14.38
N ASN A 48 -1.11 18.70 15.15
CA ASN A 48 -2.31 17.89 14.95
C ASN A 48 -3.09 18.31 13.70
N LYS A 49 -3.16 19.61 13.39
CA LYS A 49 -3.72 20.16 12.15
C LYS A 49 -2.90 19.68 10.96
N LEU A 50 -1.56 19.77 11.03
CA LEU A 50 -0.67 19.27 9.99
C LEU A 50 -0.84 17.76 9.77
N ARG A 51 -0.86 16.95 10.83
CA ARG A 51 -1.02 15.50 10.75
C ARG A 51 -2.35 15.08 10.13
N ARG A 52 -3.43 15.82 10.41
CA ARG A 52 -4.75 15.60 9.78
C ARG A 52 -4.72 15.91 8.29
N GLU A 53 -4.11 17.02 7.88
CA GLU A 53 -3.95 17.36 6.47
C GLU A 53 -3.04 16.35 5.74
N LYS A 54 -1.93 15.91 6.35
CA LYS A 54 -1.11 14.79 5.84
C LYS A 54 -1.94 13.54 5.60
N ALA A 55 -2.80 13.17 6.55
CA ALA A 55 -3.64 11.99 6.41
C ALA A 55 -4.63 12.11 5.24
N LYS A 56 -5.21 13.29 4.99
CA LYS A 56 -6.07 13.54 3.83
C LYS A 56 -5.30 13.44 2.52
N VAL A 57 -4.21 14.21 2.41
CA VAL A 57 -3.33 14.21 1.22
C VAL A 57 -2.85 12.80 0.87
N ARG A 58 -2.43 12.01 1.87
CA ARG A 58 -1.99 10.63 1.64
C ARG A 58 -3.14 9.72 1.18
N LYS A 59 -4.37 9.94 1.65
CA LYS A 59 -5.55 9.20 1.16
C LYS A 59 -5.85 9.56 -0.30
N ASP A 60 -5.84 10.85 -0.61
CA ASP A 60 -6.12 11.35 -1.97
C ASP A 60 -5.06 10.87 -2.95
N LEU A 61 -3.77 10.95 -2.59
CA LEU A 61 -2.67 10.46 -3.41
C LEU A 61 -2.74 8.94 -3.63
N LYS A 62 -3.12 8.17 -2.61
CA LYS A 62 -3.36 6.72 -2.77
C LYS A 62 -4.52 6.44 -3.71
N PHE A 63 -5.62 7.18 -3.60
CA PHE A 63 -6.77 7.01 -4.48
C PHE A 63 -6.41 7.36 -5.93
N GLN A 64 -5.67 8.44 -6.14
CA GLN A 64 -5.18 8.84 -7.45
C GLN A 64 -4.24 7.79 -8.03
N ALA A 65 -3.26 7.30 -7.26
CA ALA A 65 -2.35 6.25 -7.71
C ALA A 65 -3.10 4.94 -8.06
N LEU A 66 -4.11 4.56 -7.28
CA LEU A 66 -4.97 3.41 -7.58
C LEU A 66 -5.78 3.64 -8.85
N SER A 67 -6.34 4.84 -9.05
CA SER A 67 -7.08 5.21 -10.26
C SER A 67 -6.19 5.19 -11.50
N GLU A 68 -4.99 5.77 -11.42
CA GLU A 68 -4.00 5.77 -12.51
C GLU A 68 -3.52 4.35 -12.84
N ALA A 69 -3.27 3.53 -11.82
CA ALA A 69 -2.93 2.12 -11.99
C ALA A 69 -4.10 1.32 -12.61
N GLN A 70 -5.35 1.61 -12.24
CA GLN A 70 -6.53 0.98 -12.84
C GLN A 70 -6.80 1.44 -14.27
N ALA A 71 -6.45 2.69 -14.61
CA ALA A 71 -6.62 3.25 -15.94
C ALA A 71 -5.65 2.63 -16.97
N LEU A 72 -4.48 2.19 -16.52
CA LEU A 72 -3.54 1.50 -17.39
C LEU A 72 -3.89 0.00 -17.49
N PRO A 73 -3.96 -0.54 -18.72
CA PRO A 73 -4.17 -1.96 -18.88
C PRO A 73 -2.98 -2.75 -18.37
N LEU A 74 -3.26 -3.74 -17.52
CA LEU A 74 -2.26 -4.64 -16.97
C LEU A 74 -1.69 -5.52 -18.09
N LYS A 75 -0.48 -5.20 -18.56
CA LYS A 75 0.19 -5.94 -19.65
C LYS A 75 1.01 -7.12 -19.15
N GLY A 76 1.56 -7.03 -17.95
CA GLY A 76 2.38 -8.08 -17.38
C GLY A 76 2.17 -8.19 -15.88
N LEU A 77 2.17 -9.42 -15.38
CA LEU A 77 2.01 -9.72 -13.96
C LEU A 77 3.19 -10.57 -13.49
N TYR A 78 3.88 -10.13 -12.45
CA TYR A 78 4.86 -10.95 -11.76
C TYR A 78 4.40 -11.22 -10.33
N PHE A 79 4.68 -12.42 -9.83
CA PHE A 79 4.54 -12.69 -8.41
C PHE A 79 5.72 -13.42 -7.79
N ASP A 80 6.05 -13.01 -6.58
CA ASP A 80 6.99 -13.74 -5.74
C ASP A 80 6.25 -14.80 -4.90
N GLY A 81 6.83 -16.00 -4.82
CA GLY A 81 6.32 -17.13 -4.04
C GLY A 81 7.12 -17.30 -2.76
N ARG A 82 7.10 -16.28 -1.90
CA ARG A 82 7.89 -16.27 -0.68
C ARG A 82 7.14 -16.96 0.45
N LYS A 83 7.88 -17.82 1.16
CA LYS A 83 7.36 -18.57 2.30
C LYS A 83 8.07 -18.13 3.57
N ASP A 84 7.40 -17.34 4.37
CA ASP A 84 7.96 -16.79 5.60
C ASP A 84 7.52 -17.61 6.81
N SER A 85 8.41 -17.79 7.78
CA SER A 85 8.06 -18.37 9.07
C SER A 85 7.44 -17.30 9.97
N THR A 86 6.15 -17.44 10.28
CA THR A 86 5.42 -16.59 11.22
C THR A 86 5.20 -17.34 12.53
N LEU A 87 5.27 -16.64 13.66
CA LEU A 87 4.84 -17.20 14.94
C LEU A 87 3.31 -17.09 15.05
N ILE A 88 2.64 -18.23 15.24
CA ILE A 88 1.20 -18.29 15.49
C ILE A 88 0.95 -18.69 16.95
N GLU A 89 -0.05 -18.06 17.55
CA GLU A 89 -0.54 -18.42 18.88
C GLU A 89 -1.62 -19.49 18.72
N GLU A 90 -1.40 -20.65 19.34
CA GLU A 90 -2.34 -21.75 19.40
C GLU A 90 -2.85 -21.89 20.83
N ARG A 91 -4.16 -21.95 21.00
CA ARG A 91 -4.77 -22.20 22.30
C ARG A 91 -5.10 -23.69 22.42
N VAL A 92 -4.50 -24.32 23.42
CA VAL A 92 -4.84 -25.67 23.85
C VAL A 92 -5.35 -25.54 25.28
N ASP A 93 -6.62 -25.89 25.48
CA ASP A 93 -7.38 -25.65 26.70
C ASP A 93 -7.39 -24.15 27.11
N THR A 94 -6.78 -23.81 28.24
CA THR A 94 -6.62 -22.45 28.77
C THR A 94 -5.23 -21.86 28.53
N LYS A 95 -4.29 -22.64 27.97
CA LYS A 95 -2.89 -22.23 27.79
C LYS A 95 -2.63 -21.80 26.35
N LYS A 96 -1.85 -20.73 26.21
CA LYS A 96 -1.39 -20.18 24.93
C LYS A 96 0.00 -20.70 24.62
N TYR A 97 0.15 -21.35 23.48
CA TYR A 97 1.43 -21.85 22.99
C TYR A 97 1.79 -21.10 21.71
N THR A 98 3.08 -20.78 21.55
CA THR A 98 3.56 -20.18 20.31
C THR A 98 4.24 -21.25 19.48
N ARG A 99 3.81 -21.44 18.23
CA ARG A 99 4.52 -22.29 17.27
C ARG A 99 4.89 -21.52 16.01
N LYS A 100 5.97 -21.95 15.37
CA LYS A 100 6.34 -21.44 14.04
C LYS A 100 5.48 -22.15 13.00
N ALA A 101 4.73 -21.37 12.23
CA ALA A 101 4.06 -21.83 11.02
C ALA A 101 4.69 -21.19 9.80
N LYS A 102 4.72 -21.92 8.68
CA LYS A 102 5.13 -21.35 7.40
C LYS A 102 3.90 -20.79 6.72
N GLU A 103 3.89 -19.48 6.52
CA GLU A 103 2.84 -18.76 5.83
C GLU A 103 3.28 -18.51 4.39
N GLU A 104 2.38 -18.75 3.45
CA GLU A 104 2.63 -18.45 2.05
C GLU A 104 2.20 -17.01 1.77
N ARG A 105 3.09 -16.19 1.20
CA ARG A 105 2.82 -14.79 0.89
C ARG A 105 3.21 -14.50 -0.55
N LEU A 106 2.24 -14.01 -1.31
CA LEU A 106 2.40 -13.63 -2.69
C LEU A 106 2.47 -12.10 -2.80
N CYS A 107 3.52 -11.57 -3.38
CA CYS A 107 3.59 -10.16 -3.76
C CYS A 107 3.27 -10.06 -5.25
N LEU A 108 2.20 -9.33 -5.61
CA LEU A 108 1.83 -9.09 -7.01
C LEU A 108 2.39 -7.75 -7.48
N ILE A 109 3.08 -7.78 -8.61
CA ILE A 109 3.72 -6.62 -9.22
C ILE A 109 3.34 -6.57 -10.70
N GLU A 110 3.11 -5.37 -11.21
CA GLU A 110 2.93 -5.13 -12.64
C GLU A 110 4.28 -5.08 -13.36
N GLU A 111 4.43 -5.96 -14.35
CA GLU A 111 5.57 -5.99 -15.27
C GLU A 111 5.37 -4.95 -16.35
N LEU A 112 5.73 -3.71 -15.98
CA LEU A 112 6.14 -2.54 -16.77
C LEU A 112 6.23 -1.41 -15.74
N GLY A 113 7.43 -1.16 -15.20
CA GLY A 113 7.64 -0.19 -14.12
C GLY A 113 7.59 -0.76 -12.69
N SER A 114 7.46 -2.08 -12.55
CA SER A 114 7.49 -2.79 -11.25
C SER A 114 6.53 -2.20 -10.21
N CYS A 115 5.34 -1.78 -10.66
CA CYS A 115 4.35 -1.17 -9.78
C CYS A 115 3.76 -2.22 -8.85
N TYR A 116 3.82 -1.97 -7.53
CA TYR A 116 3.21 -2.85 -6.54
C TYR A 116 1.68 -2.84 -6.70
N ILE A 117 1.08 -4.01 -6.84
CA ILE A 117 -0.38 -4.16 -6.94
C ILE A 117 -0.97 -4.47 -5.56
N THR A 118 -0.58 -5.60 -4.97
CA THR A 118 -1.11 -6.06 -3.68
C THR A 118 -0.27 -7.21 -3.11
N HIS A 119 -0.59 -7.60 -1.88
CA HIS A 119 -0.14 -8.85 -1.27
C HIS A 119 -1.34 -9.79 -1.09
N LEU A 120 -1.12 -11.09 -1.32
CA LEU A 120 -2.11 -12.14 -1.09
C LEU A 120 -1.53 -13.20 -0.17
N SER A 121 -2.33 -13.72 0.76
CA SER A 121 -1.95 -14.81 1.66
C SER A 121 -2.81 -16.04 1.38
N PRO A 122 -2.44 -16.90 0.41
CA PRO A 122 -3.18 -18.14 0.18
C PRO A 122 -3.04 -19.08 1.37
N SER A 123 -4.12 -19.77 1.70
CA SER A 123 -4.14 -20.71 2.84
C SER A 123 -3.12 -21.85 2.68
N PHE A 124 -2.80 -22.24 1.44
CA PHE A 124 -1.68 -23.13 1.16
C PHE A 124 -0.96 -22.74 -0.13
N GLY A 125 0.34 -23.04 -0.19
CA GLY A 125 1.19 -22.80 -1.35
C GLY A 125 1.07 -23.87 -2.44
N THR A 126 -0.15 -24.29 -2.79
CA THR A 126 -0.37 -25.15 -3.95
C THR A 126 -0.65 -24.31 -5.18
N ALA A 127 -0.19 -24.75 -6.35
CA ALA A 127 -0.36 -24.02 -7.60
C ALA A 127 -1.82 -23.64 -7.89
N LYS A 128 -2.75 -24.57 -7.62
CA LYS A 128 -4.19 -24.38 -7.79
C LYS A 128 -4.78 -23.30 -6.89
N GLN A 129 -4.31 -23.20 -5.64
CA GLN A 129 -4.81 -22.18 -4.71
C GLN A 129 -4.19 -20.81 -4.99
N ILE A 130 -2.91 -20.80 -5.36
CA ILE A 130 -2.22 -19.60 -5.82
C ILE A 130 -2.91 -19.03 -7.06
N SER A 131 -3.25 -19.86 -8.05
CA SER A 131 -3.97 -19.38 -9.23
C SER A 131 -5.39 -18.90 -8.90
N ALA A 132 -6.13 -19.65 -8.07
CA ALA A 132 -7.48 -19.27 -7.67
C ALA A 132 -7.53 -17.94 -6.90
N ILE A 133 -6.59 -17.68 -5.98
CA ILE A 133 -6.58 -16.43 -5.22
C ILE A 133 -6.20 -15.23 -6.10
N ILE A 134 -5.28 -15.42 -7.05
CA ILE A 134 -4.89 -14.36 -8.00
C ILE A 134 -6.06 -14.05 -8.93
N ILE A 135 -6.72 -15.08 -9.47
CA ILE A 135 -7.90 -14.91 -10.34
C ILE A 135 -9.04 -14.21 -9.58
N GLY A 136 -9.37 -14.68 -8.38
CA GLY A 136 -10.44 -14.09 -7.57
C GLY A 136 -10.17 -12.63 -7.18
N TYR A 137 -8.90 -12.27 -6.95
CA TYR A 137 -8.53 -10.87 -6.74
C TYR A 137 -8.85 -10.00 -7.98
N PHE A 138 -8.46 -10.46 -9.18
CA PHE A 138 -8.73 -9.75 -10.44
C PHE A 138 -10.20 -9.74 -10.86
N GLU A 139 -11.00 -10.72 -10.45
CA GLU A 139 -12.46 -10.69 -10.64
C GLU A 139 -13.13 -9.67 -9.70
N GLY A 140 -12.57 -9.47 -8.50
CA GLY A 140 -13.09 -8.50 -7.52
C GLY A 140 -12.73 -7.04 -7.83
N ILE A 141 -11.66 -6.79 -8.58
CA ILE A 141 -11.33 -5.45 -9.06
C ILE A 141 -11.82 -5.31 -10.51
N THR A 142 -12.37 -4.14 -10.88
CA THR A 142 -12.86 -3.87 -12.26
C THR A 142 -11.74 -3.78 -13.30
N ARG A 143 -10.57 -4.37 -13.05
CA ARG A 143 -9.40 -4.36 -13.92
C ARG A 143 -9.42 -5.60 -14.81
N SER A 144 -9.70 -5.40 -16.09
CA SER A 144 -9.82 -6.51 -17.05
C SER A 144 -8.49 -7.25 -17.25
N ARG A 145 -8.53 -8.58 -17.16
CA ARG A 145 -7.43 -9.49 -17.53
C ARG A 145 -7.23 -9.64 -19.04
N SER A 146 -8.17 -9.13 -19.86
CA SER A 146 -8.17 -9.34 -21.31
C SER A 146 -6.94 -8.78 -22.04
N GLN A 147 -6.16 -7.91 -21.38
CA GLN A 147 -4.97 -7.27 -21.95
C GLN A 147 -3.66 -7.79 -21.36
N LEU A 148 -3.72 -8.83 -20.50
CA LEU A 148 -2.53 -9.45 -19.91
C LEU A 148 -1.79 -10.25 -20.99
N LEU A 149 -0.56 -9.84 -21.31
CA LEU A 149 0.30 -10.45 -22.32
C LEU A 149 1.28 -11.45 -21.74
N ALA A 150 1.71 -11.25 -20.49
CA ALA A 150 2.71 -12.09 -19.85
C ALA A 150 2.44 -12.27 -18.35
N THR A 151 2.72 -13.48 -17.85
CA THR A 151 2.76 -13.78 -16.42
C THR A 151 4.13 -14.36 -16.07
N GLY A 152 4.83 -13.72 -15.15
CA GLY A 152 6.07 -14.20 -14.57
C GLY A 152 5.88 -14.63 -13.13
N CYS A 153 6.81 -15.45 -12.63
CA CYS A 153 6.85 -15.83 -11.23
C CYS A 153 8.25 -16.26 -10.82
N TYR A 154 8.53 -16.19 -9.51
CA TYR A 154 9.78 -16.75 -8.99
C TYR A 154 9.82 -18.27 -9.18
N GLY A 155 10.99 -18.77 -9.61
CA GLY A 155 11.21 -20.14 -10.06
C GLY A 155 11.20 -21.21 -8.97
N THR A 156 10.07 -21.41 -8.31
CA THR A 156 9.85 -22.57 -7.45
C THR A 156 9.20 -23.71 -8.24
N SER A 157 9.42 -24.96 -7.81
CA SER A 157 8.78 -26.13 -8.44
C SER A 157 7.25 -26.12 -8.37
N VAL A 158 6.66 -25.31 -7.48
CA VAL A 158 5.21 -25.10 -7.41
C VAL A 158 4.76 -24.13 -8.52
N ASN A 159 5.57 -23.12 -8.81
CA ASN A 159 5.18 -22.04 -9.70
C ASN A 159 5.42 -22.38 -11.18
N THR A 160 6.55 -23.00 -11.52
CA THR A 160 7.03 -23.14 -12.91
C THR A 160 6.94 -24.54 -13.51
N ARG A 161 6.43 -25.54 -12.78
CA ARG A 161 6.44 -26.93 -13.24
C ARG A 161 5.48 -27.16 -14.41
N TRP A 162 5.93 -27.89 -15.42
CA TRP A 162 5.19 -28.14 -16.67
C TRP A 162 3.80 -28.79 -16.55
N LYS A 163 3.52 -29.56 -15.48
CA LYS A 163 2.24 -30.28 -15.28
C LYS A 163 1.39 -29.74 -14.13
N PHE A 164 1.98 -28.92 -13.26
CA PHE A 164 1.36 -28.49 -11.99
C PHE A 164 1.80 -27.08 -11.59
N GLY A 165 2.25 -26.29 -12.57
CA GLY A 165 2.58 -24.88 -12.39
C GLY A 165 1.32 -24.06 -12.20
N VAL A 166 1.47 -22.84 -11.68
CA VAL A 166 0.35 -21.95 -11.34
C VAL A 166 -0.51 -21.59 -12.57
N TRP A 167 0.09 -21.61 -13.77
CA TRP A 167 -0.56 -21.21 -15.02
C TRP A 167 -0.82 -22.37 -15.99
N ASN A 168 -0.70 -23.63 -15.54
CA ASN A 168 -1.05 -24.82 -16.33
C ASN A 168 -2.51 -25.24 -16.13
#